data_AF-A0A2S0M3I9-F1
#
_entry.id   AF-A0A2S0M3I9-F1
#
_cell.length_a   1.000
_cell.length_b   1.000
_cell.length_c   1.000
_cell.angle_alpha   90.00
_cell.angle_beta   90.00
_cell.angle_gamma   90.00
#
_symmetry.space_group_name_H-M   'P 1'
#
loop_
_entity.id
_entity.type
_entity.pdbx_description
1 polymer ?
#
loop_
_entity_poly.entity_id
_entity_poly.type
_entity_poly.pdbx_seq_one_letter_code
_entity_poly.pdbx_strand_id
1 'polypeptide(L)'
;DDCTSGIQNRVGVFFFVVMNQVFGNLSAVELFIKERAIFLHENVSGFYRVSAYFCSKIFCDVVPMRLIPVSIFAVITYFMIGLQIDVGKFFLYLLSLFLVTLSASGFAFFFSASVRIFAVAN
;
A
#
# COMPACT_ATOMS: atom_id res chain seq x y z
N ASP A 1 24.80 -18.04 -21.97
CA ASP A 1 24.00 -16.80 -21.94
C ASP A 1 22.51 -16.99 -21.68
N ASP A 2 21.86 -18.05 -22.14
CA ASP A 2 20.39 -18.21 -21.95
C ASP A 2 19.93 -18.30 -20.48
N CYS A 3 20.76 -18.84 -19.59
CA CYS A 3 20.44 -18.92 -18.15
C CYS A 3 20.38 -17.53 -17.49
N THR A 4 21.27 -16.63 -17.89
CA THR A 4 21.34 -15.25 -17.35
C THR A 4 20.11 -14.45 -17.77
N SER A 5 19.69 -14.61 -19.02
CA SER A 5 18.49 -13.98 -19.59
C SER A 5 17.20 -14.43 -18.90
N GLY A 6 17.08 -15.72 -18.56
CA GLY A 6 15.92 -16.26 -17.83
C GLY A 6 15.79 -15.73 -16.41
N ILE A 7 16.91 -15.56 -15.69
CA ILE A 7 16.94 -14.97 -14.34
C ILE A 7 16.56 -13.49 -14.41
N GLN A 8 17.12 -12.75 -15.35
CA GLN A 8 16.82 -11.33 -15.54
C GLN A 8 15.33 -11.09 -15.83
N ASN A 9 14.70 -11.94 -16.64
CA ASN A 9 13.26 -11.82 -16.92
C ASN A 9 12.41 -12.00 -15.65
N ARG A 10 12.74 -12.98 -14.80
CA ARG A 10 12.04 -13.22 -13.53
C ARG A 10 12.21 -12.07 -12.55
N VAL A 11 13.44 -11.55 -12.42
CA VAL A 11 13.73 -10.39 -11.56
C VAL A 11 12.99 -9.14 -12.08
N GLY A 12 12.98 -8.92 -13.40
CA GLY A 12 12.28 -7.80 -14.03
C GLY A 12 10.78 -7.83 -13.77
N VAL A 13 10.16 -9.01 -13.85
CA VAL A 13 8.75 -9.20 -13.50
C VAL A 13 8.46 -8.82 -12.05
N PHE A 14 9.24 -9.34 -11.09
CA PHE A 14 9.02 -9.01 -9.67
C PHE A 14 9.22 -7.52 -9.39
N PHE A 15 10.25 -6.92 -10.00
CA PHE A 15 10.49 -5.48 -9.91
C PHE A 15 9.28 -4.67 -10.41
N PHE A 16 8.77 -5.01 -11.59
CA PHE A 16 7.64 -4.29 -12.18
C PHE A 16 6.35 -4.41 -11.33
N VAL A 17 6.08 -5.60 -10.79
CA VAL A 17 4.94 -5.85 -9.90
C VAL A 17 5.02 -4.98 -8.65
N VAL A 18 6.18 -4.96 -7.98
CA VAL A 18 6.38 -4.14 -6.78
C VAL A 18 6.28 -2.66 -7.11
N MET A 19 6.88 -2.22 -8.22
CA MET A 19 6.85 -0.83 -8.65
C MET A 19 5.41 -0.37 -8.96
N ASN A 20 4.65 -1.19 -9.68
CA ASN A 20 3.24 -0.94 -9.97
C ASN A 20 2.42 -0.82 -8.68
N GLN A 21 2.69 -1.69 -7.71
CA GLN A 21 2.03 -1.65 -6.41
C GLN A 21 2.34 -0.34 -5.66
N VAL A 22 3.59 0.13 -5.67
CA VAL A 22 3.97 1.40 -5.05
C VAL A 22 3.28 2.59 -5.73
N PHE A 23 3.23 2.63 -7.06
CA PHE A 23 2.53 3.69 -7.80
C PHE A 23 1.02 3.69 -7.54
N GLY A 24 0.38 2.51 -7.50
CA GLY A 24 -1.04 2.40 -7.16
C GLY A 24 -1.35 2.91 -5.75
N ASN A 25 -0.39 2.80 -4.83
CA ASN A 25 -0.55 3.36 -3.48
C ASN A 25 -0.47 4.88 -3.43
N LEU A 26 0.34 5.53 -4.30
CA LEU A 26 0.48 6.99 -4.35
C LEU A 26 -0.85 7.71 -4.62
N SER A 27 -1.65 7.24 -5.57
CA SER A 27 -2.97 7.83 -5.87
C SER A 27 -3.92 7.76 -4.66
N ALA A 28 -3.82 6.71 -3.85
CA ALA A 28 -4.60 6.58 -2.63
C ALA A 28 -4.09 7.49 -1.50
N VAL A 29 -2.80 7.88 -1.50
CA VAL A 29 -2.28 8.91 -0.57
C VAL A 29 -2.92 10.27 -0.86
N GLU A 30 -3.10 10.64 -2.12
CA GLU A 30 -3.75 11.89 -2.49
C GLU A 30 -5.20 11.96 -2.00
N LEU A 31 -5.96 10.86 -2.14
CA LEU A 31 -7.30 10.74 -1.60
C LEU A 31 -7.31 10.90 -0.08
N PHE A 32 -6.35 10.25 0.59
CA PHE A 32 -6.20 10.34 2.05
C PHE A 32 -5.89 11.78 2.51
N ILE A 33 -5.05 12.52 1.78
CA ILE A 33 -4.75 13.93 2.09
C ILE A 33 -6.01 14.79 2.01
N LYS A 34 -6.88 14.55 1.01
CA LYS A 34 -8.16 15.27 0.87
C LYS A 34 -9.11 14.99 2.03
N GLU A 35 -9.32 13.73 2.38
CA GLU A 35 -10.17 13.36 3.52
C GLU A 35 -9.63 13.87 4.85
N ARG A 36 -8.31 13.88 5.01
CA ARG A 36 -7.64 14.39 6.21
C ARG A 36 -7.91 15.88 6.45
N ALA A 37 -8.05 16.68 5.39
CA ALA A 37 -8.38 18.10 5.53
C ALA A 37 -9.75 18.31 6.17
N ILE A 38 -10.73 17.49 5.77
CA ILE A 38 -12.09 17.47 6.32
C ILE A 38 -12.06 16.98 7.78
N PHE A 39 -11.34 15.89 8.04
CA PHE A 39 -11.18 15.35 9.39
C PHE A 39 -10.54 16.33 10.37
N LEU A 40 -9.54 17.11 9.93
CA LEU A 40 -8.93 18.11 10.79
C LEU A 40 -9.94 19.18 11.20
N HIS A 41 -10.82 19.59 10.29
CA HIS A 41 -11.90 20.54 10.54
C HIS A 41 -12.90 20.01 11.57
N GLU A 42 -13.30 18.74 11.45
CA GLU A 42 -14.18 18.07 12.42
C GLU A 42 -13.51 17.84 13.78
N ASN A 43 -12.20 17.62 13.84
CA ASN A 43 -11.48 17.49 15.11
C ASN A 43 -11.46 18.76 15.94
N VAL A 44 -11.43 19.93 15.30
CA VAL A 44 -11.48 21.21 16.04
C VAL A 44 -12.82 21.37 16.77
N SER A 45 -13.89 20.70 16.30
CA SER A 45 -15.19 20.66 16.99
C SER A 45 -15.24 19.72 18.21
N GLY A 46 -14.15 18.99 18.53
CA GLY A 46 -13.98 18.33 19.83
C GLY A 46 -14.71 17.00 20.04
N PHE A 47 -15.24 16.37 18.98
CA PHE A 47 -16.11 15.19 19.12
C PHE A 47 -15.38 13.84 19.29
N TYR A 48 -14.10 13.68 18.90
CA TYR A 48 -13.40 12.38 18.97
C TYR A 48 -11.89 12.49 19.27
N ARG A 49 -11.31 11.49 19.94
CA ARG A 49 -9.84 11.34 20.03
C ARG A 49 -9.29 11.01 18.65
N VAL A 50 -8.45 11.91 18.12
CA VAL A 50 -7.76 11.82 16.82
C VAL A 50 -7.21 10.42 16.55
N SER A 51 -6.54 9.82 17.54
CA SER A 51 -5.87 8.53 17.41
C SER A 51 -6.82 7.33 17.26
N ALA A 52 -7.91 7.30 18.02
CA ALA A 52 -8.88 6.21 17.97
C ALA A 52 -9.62 6.20 16.62
N TYR A 53 -10.01 7.39 16.13
CA TYR A 53 -10.61 7.52 14.81
C TYR A 53 -9.66 7.08 13.71
N PHE A 54 -8.40 7.53 13.75
CA PHE A 54 -7.41 7.19 12.72
C PHE A 54 -7.11 5.68 12.68
N CYS A 55 -6.98 5.04 13.85
CA CYS A 55 -6.79 3.59 13.91
C CYS A 55 -7.99 2.83 13.36
N SER A 56 -9.23 3.19 13.74
CA SER A 56 -10.43 2.54 13.19
C SER A 56 -10.59 2.76 11.70
N LYS A 57 -10.33 3.97 11.20
CA LYS A 57 -10.43 4.28 9.76
C LYS A 57 -9.37 3.51 8.96
N ILE A 58 -8.14 3.40 9.47
CA ILE A 58 -7.10 2.59 8.81
C ILE A 58 -7.51 1.10 8.78
N PHE A 59 -7.93 0.56 9.92
CA PHE A 59 -8.25 -0.86 10.01
C PHE A 59 -9.52 -1.26 9.25
N CYS A 60 -10.56 -0.41 9.27
CA CYS A 60 -11.86 -0.74 8.69
C CYS A 60 -12.07 -0.22 7.27
N ASP A 61 -11.31 0.79 6.82
CA ASP A 61 -11.46 1.38 5.48
C ASP A 61 -10.26 1.00 4.62
N VAL A 62 -9.05 1.37 5.06
CA VAL A 62 -7.82 1.20 4.27
C VAL A 62 -7.48 -0.27 4.07
N VAL A 63 -7.63 -1.12 5.10
CA VAL A 63 -7.33 -2.55 4.97
C VAL A 63 -8.28 -3.22 3.97
N PRO A 64 -9.61 -3.22 4.12
CA PRO A 64 -10.48 -3.90 3.15
C PRO A 64 -10.43 -3.26 1.75
N MET A 65 -10.41 -1.93 1.62
CA MET A 65 -10.34 -1.28 0.31
C MET A 65 -9.03 -1.55 -0.44
N ARG A 66 -7.92 -1.83 0.26
CA ARG A 66 -6.64 -2.17 -0.40
C ARG A 66 -6.38 -3.66 -0.50
N LEU A 67 -6.76 -4.44 0.50
CA LEU A 67 -6.47 -5.87 0.56
C LEU A 67 -7.23 -6.63 -0.53
N ILE A 68 -8.46 -6.21 -0.85
CA ILE A 68 -9.25 -6.77 -1.95
C ILE A 68 -8.55 -6.58 -3.31
N PRO A 69 -8.25 -5.36 -3.79
CA PRO A 69 -7.60 -5.17 -5.09
C PRO A 69 -6.19 -5.77 -5.12
N VAL A 70 -5.43 -5.72 -4.02
CA VAL A 70 -4.11 -6.38 -3.93
C VAL A 70 -4.23 -7.89 -4.06
N SER A 71 -5.22 -8.51 -3.42
CA SER A 71 -5.43 -9.95 -3.53
C SER A 71 -5.82 -10.37 -4.95
N ILE A 72 -6.70 -9.60 -5.61
CA ILE A 72 -7.10 -9.85 -6.99
C ILE A 72 -5.89 -9.72 -7.93
N PHE A 73 -5.11 -8.64 -7.76
CA PHE A 73 -3.91 -8.42 -8.55
C PHE A 73 -2.86 -9.52 -8.33
N ALA A 74 -2.65 -9.94 -7.08
CA ALA A 74 -1.75 -11.04 -6.74
C ALA A 74 -2.16 -12.35 -7.43
N VAL A 75 -3.45 -12.69 -7.42
CA VAL A 75 -3.97 -13.89 -8.08
C VAL A 75 -3.71 -13.83 -9.58
N ILE A 76 -4.11 -12.74 -10.25
CA ILE A 76 -3.97 -12.59 -11.71
C ILE A 76 -2.50 -12.68 -12.11
N THR A 77 -1.64 -11.92 -11.43
CA THR A 77 -0.23 -11.83 -11.81
C THR A 77 0.50 -13.15 -11.54
N TYR A 78 0.17 -13.86 -10.47
CA TYR A 78 0.76 -15.16 -10.16
C TYR A 78 0.49 -16.20 -11.26
N PHE A 79 -0.75 -16.26 -11.78
CA PHE A 79 -1.09 -17.12 -12.90
C PHE A 79 -0.43 -16.66 -14.21
N MET A 80 -0.32 -15.34 -14.44
CA MET A 80 0.27 -14.78 -15.66
C MET A 80 1.79 -15.03 -15.77
N ILE A 81 2.50 -15.05 -14.64
CA ILE A 81 3.94 -15.33 -14.62
C ILE A 81 4.24 -16.83 -14.77
N GLY A 82 3.24 -17.70 -14.57
CA GLY A 82 3.43 -19.15 -14.61
C GLY A 82 4.35 -19.65 -13.50
N LEU A 83 4.18 -19.13 -12.28
CA LEU A 83 4.94 -19.59 -11.11
C LEU A 83 4.53 -21.02 -10.71
N GLN A 84 5.40 -21.70 -9.95
CA GLN A 84 5.11 -23.05 -9.44
C GLN A 84 3.84 -23.05 -8.60
N ILE A 85 2.86 -23.88 -8.98
CA ILE A 85 1.53 -24.01 -8.37
C ILE A 85 1.63 -24.73 -7.02
N ASP A 86 2.29 -24.08 -6.06
CA ASP A 86 2.44 -24.53 -4.68
C ASP A 86 1.77 -23.51 -3.74
N VAL A 87 0.91 -24.00 -2.86
CA VAL A 87 0.09 -23.17 -1.98
C VAL A 87 0.97 -22.35 -1.02
N GLY A 88 2.09 -22.92 -0.56
CA GLY A 88 3.02 -22.22 0.32
C GLY A 88 3.69 -21.03 -0.38
N LYS A 89 4.11 -21.23 -1.64
CA LYS A 89 4.75 -20.17 -2.43
C LYS A 89 3.78 -19.07 -2.84
N PHE A 90 2.53 -19.44 -3.15
CA PHE A 90 1.47 -18.45 -3.39
C PHE A 90 1.24 -17.58 -2.15
N PHE A 91 1.18 -18.19 -0.96
CA PHE A 91 0.94 -17.45 0.28
C PHE A 91 2.10 -16.50 0.61
N LEU A 92 3.35 -16.92 0.41
CA LEU A 92 4.52 -16.05 0.57
C LEU A 92 4.50 -14.87 -0.41
N TYR A 93 4.10 -15.09 -1.67
CA TYR A 93 3.95 -14.02 -2.65
C TYR A 93 2.85 -13.02 -2.25
N LEU A 94 1.68 -13.52 -1.85
CA LEU A 94 0.57 -12.70 -1.37
C LEU A 94 0.98 -11.89 -0.13
N LEU A 95 1.64 -12.53 0.84
CA LEU A 95 2.14 -11.88 2.05
C LEU A 95 3.16 -10.78 1.74
N SER A 96 4.06 -11.01 0.78
CA SER A 96 5.03 -10.00 0.34
C SER A 96 4.33 -8.77 -0.24
N LEU A 97 3.33 -8.95 -1.10
CA LEU A 97 2.57 -7.82 -1.67
C LEU A 97 1.77 -7.06 -0.60
N PHE A 98 1.25 -7.80 0.38
CA PHE A 98 0.57 -7.20 1.52
C PHE A 98 1.51 -6.36 2.39
N LEU A 99 2.69 -6.89 2.72
CA LEU A 99 3.74 -6.18 3.47
C LEU A 99 4.21 -4.91 2.74
N VAL A 100 4.40 -4.96 1.41
CA VAL A 100 4.75 -3.79 0.60
C VAL A 100 3.67 -2.72 0.70
N THR A 101 2.40 -3.12 0.58
CA THR A 101 1.25 -2.20 0.65
C THR A 101 1.13 -1.55 2.04
N LEU A 102 1.30 -2.33 3.10
CA LEU A 102 1.32 -1.82 4.48
C LEU A 102 2.48 -0.86 4.71
N SER A 103 3.68 -1.19 4.23
CA SER A 103 4.87 -0.35 4.36
C SER A 103 4.72 0.98 3.62
N ALA A 104 4.23 0.95 2.38
CA ALA A 104 3.94 2.15 1.59
C ALA A 104 2.90 3.04 2.29
N SER A 105 1.87 2.43 2.90
CA SER A 105 0.86 3.14 3.69
C SER A 105 1.47 3.81 4.92
N GLY A 106 2.33 3.10 5.66
CA GLY A 106 3.03 3.61 6.83
C GLY A 106 3.92 4.81 6.49
N PHE A 107 4.69 4.72 5.40
CA PHE A 107 5.49 5.84 4.91
C PHE A 107 4.62 7.04 4.52
N ALA A 108 3.49 6.81 3.84
CA ALA A 108 2.56 7.89 3.50
C ALA A 108 2.04 8.63 4.73
N PHE A 109 1.68 7.91 5.80
CA PHE A 109 1.28 8.54 7.07
C PHE A 109 2.42 9.31 7.72
N PHE A 110 3.64 8.76 7.71
CA PHE A 110 4.82 9.42 8.26
C PHE A 110 5.14 10.73 7.54
N PHE A 111 5.11 10.74 6.21
CA PHE A 111 5.29 11.96 5.41
C PHE A 111 4.14 12.96 5.62
N SER A 112 2.89 12.48 5.71
CA SER A 112 1.72 13.32 5.99
C SER A 112 1.80 14.01 7.36
N ALA A 113 2.34 13.33 8.37
CA ALA A 113 2.61 13.91 9.68
C ALA A 113 3.76 14.94 9.62
N SER A 114 4.85 14.60 8.94
CA SER A 114 6.05 15.45 8.84
C SER A 114 5.80 16.78 8.12
N VAL A 115 5.11 16.78 6.97
CA VAL A 115 4.86 17.99 6.17
C VAL A 115 4.17 19.11 6.96
N ARG A 116 3.30 18.76 7.93
CA ARG A 116 2.56 19.75 8.71
C ARG A 116 3.44 20.44 9.75
N ILE A 117 4.42 19.74 10.31
CA ILE A 117 5.43 20.33 11.19
C ILE A 117 6.25 21.36 10.40
N PHE A 118 6.70 21.00 9.19
CA PHE A 118 7.53 21.90 8.39
C PHE A 118 6.77 23.13 7.88
N ALA A 119 5.50 22.98 7.48
CA ALA A 119 4.69 24.09 6.99
C ALA A 119 4.18 25.03 8.09
N VAL A 120 4.14 24.60 9.36
CA VAL A 120 3.81 25.47 10.51
C VAL A 120 5.04 26.18 11.06
N ALA A 121 6.24 25.67 10.76
CA ALA A 121 7.51 26.22 11.23
C ALA A 121 8.12 27.32 10.34
N ASN A 122 7.52 27.61 9.17
CA ASN A 122 7.95 28.66 8.24
C ASN A 122 6.77 29.59 7.91
#